data_AF-A0A8X7BJQ8-F1
#
_entry.id   AF-A0A8X7BJQ8-F1
#
_cell.length_a   1.000
_cell.length_b   1.000
_cell.length_c   1.000
_cell.angle_alpha   90.00
_cell.angle_beta   90.00
_cell.angle_gamma   90.00
#
_symmetry.space_group_name_H-M   'P 1'
#
loop_
_entity.id
_entity.type
_entity.pdbx_description
1 polymer ?
#
loop_
_entity_poly.entity_id
_entity_poly.type
_entity_poly.pdbx_seq_one_letter_code
_entity_poly.pdbx_strand_id
1 'polypeptide(L)'
;MEEGNTSQSVVEYILQLNNRLKRCQDIAITRMKECQLKRKTWYDRDAVERKFVERDLVMVLVTSKQNKLEVNWIGPGKVLSRISDTNYVIDLPGRRDRSTIYHVNLLKPYHRRPELVSLVVEEVSDDIEGDAEIPYPDKQCTKFDYHEILRESQLQLKLSPLRSTN
;
A
#
# COMPACT_ATOMS: atom_id res chain seq x y z
N MET A 1 0.35 75.95 4.78
CA MET A 1 -0.68 75.47 3.85
C MET A 1 -0.29 74.05 3.49
N GLU A 2 -0.84 73.07 4.19
CA GLU A 2 -0.67 71.65 3.83
C GLU A 2 -1.92 71.24 3.05
N GLU A 3 -1.77 71.08 1.74
CA GLU A 3 -2.79 70.42 0.93
C GLU A 3 -2.76 68.93 1.24
N GLY A 4 -3.76 68.49 2.01
CA GLY A 4 -3.99 67.08 2.30
C GLY A 4 -4.27 66.32 1.01
N ASN A 5 -3.29 65.54 0.56
CA ASN A 5 -3.35 64.61 -0.56
C ASN A 5 -4.41 63.51 -0.30
N THR A 6 -5.69 63.84 -0.46
CA THR A 6 -6.82 63.02 -0.04
C THR A 6 -7.81 62.82 -1.16
N SER A 7 -7.45 61.95 -2.12
CA SER A 7 -8.40 61.09 -2.82
C SER A 7 -7.69 60.31 -3.92
N GLN A 8 -7.05 59.18 -3.60
CA GLN A 8 -6.94 58.15 -4.63
C GLN A 8 -8.38 57.82 -5.06
N SER A 9 -8.66 58.01 -6.35
CA SER A 9 -9.99 57.77 -6.90
C SER A 9 -10.42 56.35 -6.54
N VAL A 10 -11.69 56.16 -6.15
CA VAL A 10 -12.26 54.83 -5.84
C VAL A 10 -11.96 53.82 -6.96
N VAL A 11 -11.94 54.30 -8.20
CA VAL A 11 -11.58 53.50 -9.39
C VAL A 11 -10.13 53.02 -9.32
N GLU A 12 -9.19 53.86 -8.92
CA GLU A 12 -7.77 53.50 -8.76
C GLU A 12 -7.60 52.42 -7.70
N TYR A 13 -8.28 52.57 -6.55
CA TYR A 13 -8.26 51.56 -5.49
C TYR A 13 -8.80 50.20 -5.96
N ILE A 14 -9.95 50.20 -6.66
CA ILE A 14 -10.55 48.97 -7.19
C ILE A 14 -9.61 48.30 -8.22
N LEU A 15 -8.97 49.07 -9.10
CA LEU A 15 -8.00 48.55 -10.05
C LEU A 15 -6.77 47.96 -9.37
N GLN A 16 -6.22 48.64 -8.36
CA GLN A 16 -5.10 48.13 -7.57
C GLN A 16 -5.48 46.84 -6.83
N LEU A 17 -6.67 46.76 -6.24
CA LEU A 17 -7.17 45.56 -5.58
C LEU A 17 -7.29 44.39 -6.55
N ASN A 18 -7.91 44.60 -7.71
CA ASN A 18 -8.03 43.58 -8.75
C ASN A 18 -6.66 43.09 -9.24
N ASN A 19 -5.69 43.99 -9.41
CA ASN A 19 -4.33 43.63 -9.78
C ASN A 19 -3.63 42.80 -8.70
N ARG A 20 -3.84 43.13 -7.42
CA ARG A 20 -3.31 42.33 -6.29
C ARG A 20 -3.93 40.93 -6.25
N LEU A 21 -5.25 40.81 -6.45
CA LEU A 21 -5.93 39.52 -6.48
C LEU A 21 -5.44 38.65 -7.63
N LYS A 22 -5.29 39.21 -8.84
CA LYS A 22 -4.71 38.49 -9.98
C LYS A 22 -3.30 37.99 -9.68
N ARG A 23 -2.42 38.84 -9.10
CA ARG A 23 -1.07 38.42 -8.71
C ARG A 23 -1.09 37.25 -7.71
N CYS A 24 -1.96 37.30 -6.69
CA CYS A 24 -2.09 36.21 -5.73
C CYS A 24 -2.56 34.91 -6.42
N GLN A 25 -3.52 35.01 -7.34
CA GLN A 25 -3.99 33.88 -8.13
C GLN A 25 -2.87 33.28 -8.98
N ASP A 26 -2.09 34.11 -9.69
CA ASP A 26 -0.99 33.67 -10.53
C ASP A 26 0.07 32.91 -9.73
N ILE A 27 0.41 33.41 -8.54
CA ILE A 27 1.32 32.75 -7.60
C ILE A 27 0.74 31.39 -7.17
N ALA A 28 -0.53 31.34 -6.78
CA ALA A 28 -1.19 30.11 -6.36
C ALA A 28 -1.20 29.05 -7.48
N ILE A 29 -1.52 29.45 -8.72
CA ILE A 29 -1.53 28.57 -9.88
C ILE A 29 -0.11 28.05 -10.18
N THR A 30 0.89 28.93 -10.13
CA THR A 30 2.28 28.56 -10.39
C THR A 30 2.76 27.52 -9.38
N ARG A 31 2.55 27.78 -8.08
CA ARG A 31 2.92 26.82 -7.02
C ARG A 31 2.13 25.52 -7.11
N MET A 32 0.84 25.59 -7.42
CA MET A 32 0.02 24.40 -7.62
C MET A 32 0.60 23.52 -8.74
N LYS A 33 0.98 24.10 -9.88
CA LYS A 33 1.59 23.39 -11.01
C LYS A 33 2.94 22.77 -10.64
N GLU A 34 3.81 23.53 -9.98
CA GLU A 34 5.10 23.01 -9.48
C GLU A 34 4.91 21.82 -8.53
N CYS A 35 3.99 21.95 -7.57
CA CYS A 35 3.66 20.88 -6.63
C CYS A 35 3.01 19.67 -7.30
N GLN A 36 2.18 19.87 -8.34
CA GLN A 36 1.63 18.78 -9.14
C GLN A 36 2.74 18.01 -9.87
N LEU A 37 3.68 18.72 -10.51
CA LEU A 37 4.80 18.09 -11.21
C LEU A 37 5.68 17.28 -10.25
N LYS A 38 6.07 17.88 -9.12
CA LYS A 38 6.84 17.19 -8.07
C LYS A 38 6.10 15.95 -7.58
N ARG A 39 4.81 16.07 -7.25
CA ARG A 39 4.02 14.91 -6.81
C ARG A 39 4.00 13.81 -7.84
N LYS A 40 3.75 14.14 -9.12
CA LYS A 40 3.78 13.17 -10.21
C LYS A 40 5.13 12.45 -10.26
N THR A 41 6.25 13.19 -10.31
CA THR A 41 7.58 12.57 -10.35
C THR A 41 7.85 11.69 -9.14
N TRP A 42 7.41 12.09 -7.94
CA TRP A 42 7.62 11.32 -6.71
C TRP A 42 6.79 10.04 -6.67
N TYR A 43 5.52 10.09 -7.08
CA TYR A 43 4.65 8.91 -7.10
C TYR A 43 4.99 7.95 -8.24
N ASP A 44 5.38 8.47 -9.41
CA ASP A 44 5.69 7.66 -10.59
C ASP A 44 7.07 6.98 -10.48
N ARG A 45 8.00 7.51 -9.66
CA ARG A 45 9.39 6.99 -9.55
C ARG A 45 9.45 5.50 -9.19
N ASP A 46 8.63 5.09 -8.22
CA ASP A 46 8.63 3.74 -7.67
C ASP A 46 7.38 2.95 -8.14
N ALA A 47 6.68 3.44 -9.17
CA ALA A 47 5.47 2.83 -9.69
C ALA A 47 5.80 1.62 -10.56
N VAL A 48 5.40 0.43 -10.09
CA VAL A 48 5.52 -0.81 -10.86
C VAL A 48 4.27 -1.03 -11.70
N GLU A 49 4.49 -1.26 -13.00
CA GLU A 49 3.41 -1.62 -13.92
C GLU A 49 2.89 -3.03 -13.61
N ARG A 50 1.59 -3.14 -13.31
CA ARG A 50 0.91 -4.41 -13.02
C ARG A 50 -0.03 -4.73 -14.17
N LYS A 51 0.17 -5.89 -14.81
CA LYS A 51 -0.68 -6.39 -15.89
C LYS A 51 -1.24 -7.74 -15.50
N PHE A 52 -2.51 -7.94 -15.83
CA PHE A 52 -3.20 -9.22 -15.68
C PHE A 52 -3.71 -9.65 -17.05
N VAL A 53 -3.62 -10.94 -17.33
CA VAL A 53 -4.14 -11.54 -18.56
C VAL A 53 -5.51 -12.13 -18.27
N GLU A 54 -6.32 -12.28 -19.32
CA GLU A 54 -7.59 -12.99 -19.22
C GLU A 54 -7.37 -14.39 -18.62
N ARG A 55 -8.29 -14.82 -17.74
CA ARG A 55 -8.26 -16.05 -16.96
C ARG A 55 -7.27 -16.10 -15.79
N ASP A 56 -6.49 -15.06 -15.56
CA ASP A 56 -5.69 -14.96 -14.33
C ASP A 56 -6.57 -14.92 -13.09
N LEU A 57 -6.08 -15.54 -12.01
CA LEU A 57 -6.72 -15.49 -10.70
C LEU A 57 -6.19 -14.30 -9.92
N VAL A 58 -7.11 -13.48 -9.42
CA VAL A 58 -6.81 -12.26 -8.69
C VAL A 58 -7.62 -12.18 -7.40
N MET A 59 -7.08 -11.51 -6.39
CA MET A 59 -7.83 -11.08 -5.22
C MET A 59 -8.28 -9.63 -5.39
N VAL A 60 -9.46 -9.33 -4.90
CA VAL A 60 -10.07 -8.01 -4.98
C VAL A 60 -10.14 -7.38 -3.59
N LEU A 61 -9.74 -6.12 -3.51
CA LEU A 61 -9.84 -5.31 -2.31
C LEU A 61 -11.29 -4.85 -2.08
N VAL A 62 -11.84 -5.16 -0.91
CA VAL A 62 -13.21 -4.80 -0.53
C VAL A 62 -13.21 -4.14 0.84
N THR A 63 -13.87 -2.99 0.93
CA THR A 63 -14.13 -2.32 2.21
C THR A 63 -15.31 -2.97 2.91
N SER A 64 -15.18 -3.19 4.23
CA SER A 64 -16.28 -3.67 5.06
C SER A 64 -17.34 -2.58 5.20
N LYS A 65 -18.63 -2.95 5.13
CA LYS A 65 -19.73 -1.99 5.37
C LYS A 65 -19.84 -1.60 6.85
N GLN A 66 -19.43 -2.50 7.74
CA GLN A 66 -19.58 -2.31 9.18
C GLN A 66 -18.47 -1.42 9.75
N ASN A 67 -17.23 -1.57 9.27
CA ASN A 67 -16.11 -0.75 9.69
C ASN A 67 -15.42 -0.10 8.49
N LYS A 68 -15.46 1.23 8.44
CA LYS A 68 -14.93 2.03 7.33
C LYS A 68 -13.42 1.90 7.13
N LEU A 69 -12.68 1.54 8.19
CA LEU A 69 -11.23 1.35 8.15
C LEU A 69 -10.83 -0.12 7.96
N GLU A 70 -11.80 -1.04 7.99
CA GLU A 70 -11.55 -2.45 7.76
C GLU A 70 -11.57 -2.75 6.26
N VAL A 71 -10.48 -3.35 5.79
CA VAL A 71 -10.22 -3.62 4.39
C VAL A 71 -9.83 -5.08 4.25
N ASN A 72 -10.59 -5.84 3.46
CA ASN A 72 -10.43 -7.27 3.28
C ASN A 72 -10.09 -7.61 1.83
N TRP A 73 -9.24 -8.62 1.63
CA TRP A 73 -8.95 -9.20 0.32
C TRP A 73 -9.84 -10.42 0.11
N ILE A 74 -10.73 -10.35 -0.89
CA ILE A 74 -11.63 -11.46 -1.26
C ILE A 74 -11.03 -12.17 -2.47
N GLY A 75 -10.91 -13.49 -2.42
CA GLY A 75 -10.34 -14.30 -3.50
C GLY A 75 -11.29 -15.38 -4.01
N PRO A 76 -10.81 -16.24 -4.91
CA PRO A 76 -10.15 -15.85 -6.15
C PRO A 76 -11.20 -15.40 -7.18
N GLY A 77 -11.03 -14.20 -7.71
CA GLY A 77 -11.76 -13.72 -8.88
C GLY A 77 -11.02 -14.08 -10.17
N LYS A 78 -11.77 -14.34 -11.24
CA LYS A 78 -11.19 -14.57 -12.57
C LYS A 78 -11.23 -13.28 -13.37
N VAL A 79 -10.12 -12.90 -13.99
CA VAL A 79 -10.09 -11.80 -14.94
C VAL A 79 -10.81 -12.25 -16.22
N LEU A 80 -11.86 -11.54 -16.62
CA LEU A 80 -12.61 -11.84 -17.85
C LEU A 80 -12.01 -11.11 -19.05
N SER A 81 -11.81 -9.79 -18.91
CA SER A 81 -11.28 -8.95 -19.98
C SER A 81 -10.65 -7.68 -19.42
N ARG A 82 -9.74 -7.09 -20.20
CA ARG A 82 -9.12 -5.80 -19.92
C ARG A 82 -9.84 -4.71 -20.72
N ILE A 83 -10.47 -3.75 -20.02
CA ILE A 83 -11.17 -2.63 -20.68
C ILE A 83 -10.17 -1.51 -21.00
N SER A 84 -9.25 -1.25 -20.09
CA SER A 84 -8.27 -0.18 -20.19
C SER A 84 -6.97 -0.62 -19.53
N ASP A 85 -5.93 0.19 -19.61
CA ASP A 85 -4.65 -0.16 -19.02
C ASP A 85 -4.74 -0.40 -17.51
N THR A 86 -5.67 0.29 -16.86
CA THR A 86 -5.90 0.26 -15.41
C THR A 86 -7.20 -0.41 -15.00
N ASN A 87 -8.14 -0.69 -15.91
CA ASN A 87 -9.47 -1.19 -15.55
C ASN A 87 -9.71 -2.60 -16.12
N TYR A 88 -10.12 -3.53 -15.25
CA TYR A 88 -10.32 -4.94 -15.56
C TYR A 88 -11.71 -5.39 -15.13
N VAL A 89 -12.32 -6.27 -15.93
CA VAL A 89 -13.56 -6.96 -15.56
C VAL A 89 -13.20 -8.23 -14.83
N ILE A 90 -13.77 -8.42 -13.64
CA ILE A 90 -13.50 -9.58 -12.79
C ILE A 90 -14.81 -10.29 -12.48
N ASP A 91 -14.78 -11.61 -12.62
CA ASP A 91 -15.79 -12.52 -12.14
C ASP A 91 -15.48 -12.97 -10.71
N LEU A 92 -16.29 -12.53 -9.75
CA LEU A 92 -16.14 -12.89 -8.34
C LEU A 92 -17.25 -13.86 -7.90
N PRO A 93 -16.91 -15.09 -7.47
CA PRO A 93 -17.91 -16.00 -6.95
C PRO A 93 -18.50 -15.45 -5.64
N GLY A 94 -19.82 -15.38 -5.55
CA GLY A 94 -20.54 -14.98 -4.32
C GLY A 94 -21.03 -13.53 -4.27
N ARG A 95 -20.80 -12.71 -5.30
CA ARG A 95 -21.49 -11.42 -5.46
C ARG A 95 -22.73 -11.54 -6.35
N ARG A 96 -23.71 -10.66 -6.13
CA ARG A 96 -24.93 -10.55 -6.97
C ARG A 96 -24.58 -10.26 -8.42
N ASP A 97 -23.66 -9.30 -8.62
CA ASP A 97 -23.13 -8.97 -9.93
C ASP A 97 -21.92 -9.86 -10.17
N ARG A 98 -22.07 -10.83 -11.08
CA ARG A 98 -21.00 -11.77 -11.42
C ARG A 98 -19.79 -11.03 -11.98
N SER A 99 -19.99 -10.11 -12.92
CA SER A 99 -18.94 -9.30 -13.52
C SER A 99 -18.97 -7.86 -13.01
N THR A 100 -17.87 -7.40 -12.38
CA THR A 100 -17.70 -6.01 -11.96
C THR A 100 -16.37 -5.46 -12.46
N ILE A 101 -16.33 -4.15 -12.75
CA ILE A 101 -15.12 -3.45 -13.19
C ILE A 101 -14.34 -2.99 -11.96
N TYR A 102 -13.05 -3.32 -11.93
CA TYR A 102 -12.12 -2.90 -10.89
C TYR A 102 -10.89 -2.22 -11.48
N HIS A 103 -10.38 -1.24 -10.74
CA HIS A 103 -9.08 -0.63 -11.03
C HIS A 103 -7.95 -1.55 -10.55
N VAL A 104 -6.83 -1.58 -11.28
CA VAL A 104 -5.65 -2.44 -11.05
C VAL A 104 -5.10 -2.33 -9.62
N ASN A 105 -5.21 -1.15 -9.01
CA ASN A 105 -4.78 -0.90 -7.62
C ASN A 105 -5.57 -1.70 -6.57
N LEU A 106 -6.79 -2.12 -6.91
CA LEU A 106 -7.64 -2.92 -6.05
C LEU A 106 -7.39 -4.42 -6.23
N LEU A 107 -6.42 -4.80 -7.08
CA LEU A 107 -6.16 -6.17 -7.48
C LEU A 107 -4.81 -6.64 -6.99
N LYS A 108 -4.75 -7.91 -6.61
CA LYS A 108 -3.50 -8.63 -6.35
C LYS A 108 -3.50 -9.97 -7.06
N PRO A 109 -2.35 -10.46 -7.54
CA PRO A 109 -2.25 -11.81 -8.05
C PRO A 109 -2.60 -12.82 -6.94
N TYR A 110 -3.41 -13.82 -7.28
CA TYR A 110 -3.74 -14.90 -6.36
C TYR A 110 -2.72 -16.03 -6.53
N HIS A 111 -1.93 -16.29 -5.49
CA HIS A 111 -1.02 -17.43 -5.44
C HIS A 111 -1.69 -18.57 -4.66
N ARG A 112 -2.01 -19.68 -5.35
CA ARG A 112 -2.54 -20.87 -4.69
C ARG A 112 -1.47 -21.43 -3.75
N ARG A 113 -1.87 -21.75 -2.51
CA ARG A 113 -0.98 -22.48 -1.61
C ARG A 113 -0.74 -23.89 -2.19
N PRO A 114 0.49 -24.42 -2.16
CA PRO A 114 0.72 -25.81 -2.54
C PRO A 114 -0.15 -26.69 -1.64
N GLU A 115 -0.94 -27.57 -2.24
CA GLU A 115 -1.69 -28.57 -1.50
C GLU A 115 -0.69 -29.60 -0.97
N LEU A 116 -0.50 -29.63 0.34
CA LEU A 116 0.23 -30.71 0.99
C LEU A 116 -0.70 -31.92 1.01
N VAL A 117 -0.64 -32.75 -0.03
CA VAL A 117 -1.39 -34.01 -0.07
C VAL A 117 -0.66 -34.99 0.85
N SER A 118 -1.24 -35.31 1.99
CA SER A 118 -0.79 -36.47 2.78
C SER A 118 -1.22 -37.73 2.01
N LEU A 119 -0.29 -38.32 1.27
CA LEU A 119 -0.48 -39.67 0.75
C LEU A 119 -0.32 -40.64 1.93
N VAL A 120 -1.43 -41.15 2.42
CA VAL A 120 -1.42 -42.37 3.23
C VAL A 120 -1.40 -43.52 2.23
N VAL A 121 -0.21 -44.09 2.02
CA VAL A 121 -0.08 -45.36 1.31
C VAL A 121 -0.43 -46.44 2.33
N GLU A 122 -1.58 -47.10 2.16
CA GLU A 122 -1.84 -48.37 2.84
C GLU A 122 -0.94 -49.43 2.20
N GLU A 123 0.32 -49.49 2.65
CA GLU A 123 1.01 -50.77 2.64
C GLU A 123 0.44 -51.56 3.81
N VAL A 124 -0.21 -52.68 3.47
CA VAL A 124 -0.65 -53.68 4.43
C VAL A 124 0.56 -54.06 5.27
N SER A 125 0.51 -53.70 6.55
CA SER A 125 1.51 -54.04 7.53
C SER A 125 1.48 -55.54 7.79
N ASP A 126 2.55 -56.23 7.41
CA ASP A 126 3.04 -57.34 8.24
C ASP A 126 4.23 -56.79 9.04
N ASP A 127 4.01 -56.71 10.35
CA ASP A 127 4.99 -56.70 11.44
C ASP A 127 6.01 -55.54 11.51
N ILE A 128 5.66 -54.46 12.21
CA ILE A 128 6.60 -53.78 13.11
C ILE A 128 5.87 -53.36 14.39
N GLU A 129 5.90 -54.26 15.38
CA GLU A 129 5.67 -53.92 16.78
C GLU A 129 6.82 -53.00 17.23
N GLY A 130 6.53 -51.73 17.44
CA GLY A 130 7.53 -50.74 17.81
C GLY A 130 6.86 -49.43 18.14
N ASP A 131 6.67 -49.19 19.44
CA ASP A 131 6.23 -47.91 19.98
C ASP A 131 7.21 -46.81 19.56
N ALA A 132 6.95 -46.18 18.42
CA ALA A 132 7.64 -44.97 18.01
C ALA A 132 7.04 -43.80 18.81
N GLU A 133 7.52 -43.60 20.04
CA GLU A 133 7.37 -42.33 20.74
C GLU A 133 7.97 -41.22 19.86
N ILE A 134 7.10 -40.41 19.25
CA ILE A 134 7.51 -39.20 18.54
C ILE A 134 8.16 -38.27 19.59
N PRO A 135 9.47 -37.97 19.50
CA PRO A 135 10.08 -37.03 20.42
C PRO A 135 9.43 -35.67 20.21
N TYR A 136 8.77 -35.14 21.24
CA TYR A 136 8.27 -33.78 21.21
C TYR A 136 9.45 -32.84 20.96
N PRO A 137 9.34 -31.87 20.03
CA PRO A 137 10.41 -30.92 19.79
C PRO A 137 10.74 -30.21 21.11
N ASP A 138 12.03 -30.17 21.42
CA ASP A 138 12.54 -29.68 22.70
C ASP A 138 12.05 -28.25 22.95
N LYS A 139 11.32 -28.05 24.06
CA LYS A 139 10.70 -26.76 24.43
C LYS A 139 11.75 -25.66 24.73
N GLN A 140 13.04 -25.97 24.62
CA GLN A 140 14.13 -25.04 24.85
C GLN A 140 14.33 -24.03 23.71
N CYS A 141 13.83 -24.30 22.49
CA CYS A 141 14.04 -23.40 21.34
C CYS A 141 13.30 -22.05 21.47
N THR A 142 12.37 -21.89 22.43
CA THR A 142 11.71 -20.59 22.69
C THR A 142 12.50 -19.65 23.61
N LYS A 143 13.71 -20.04 24.06
CA LYS A 143 14.57 -19.17 24.87
C LYS A 143 15.46 -18.33 23.95
N PHE A 144 14.98 -17.16 23.57
CA PHE A 144 15.81 -16.18 22.88
C PHE A 144 16.93 -15.70 23.82
N ASP A 145 18.19 -15.89 23.43
CA ASP A 145 19.31 -15.25 24.13
C ASP A 145 19.38 -13.77 23.72
N TYR A 146 18.66 -12.95 24.47
CA TYR A 146 18.62 -11.50 24.24
C TYR A 146 20.02 -10.87 24.34
N HIS A 147 20.98 -11.47 25.05
CA HIS A 147 22.34 -10.95 25.11
C HIS A 147 23.13 -11.19 23.82
N GLU A 148 22.86 -12.28 23.10
CA GLU A 148 23.42 -12.53 21.76
C GLU A 148 22.83 -11.54 20.75
N ILE A 149 21.51 -11.40 20.72
CA ILE A 149 20.80 -10.47 19.83
C ILE A 149 21.27 -9.02 20.06
N LEU A 150 21.45 -8.60 21.30
CA LEU A 150 21.93 -7.26 21.63
C LEU A 150 23.39 -7.03 21.21
N ARG A 151 24.26 -8.05 21.35
CA ARG A 151 25.66 -7.98 20.88
C ARG A 151 25.74 -7.87 19.36
N GLU A 152 24.95 -8.64 18.64
CA GLU A 152 24.92 -8.64 17.17
C GLU A 152 24.31 -7.36 16.58
N SER A 153 23.35 -6.75 17.28
CA SER A 153 22.60 -5.60 16.77
C SER A 153 23.41 -4.30 16.65
N GLN A 154 24.64 -4.24 17.19
CA GLN A 154 25.48 -3.03 17.29
C GLN A 154 24.75 -1.80 17.87
N LEU A 155 23.62 -1.98 18.55
CA LEU A 155 22.76 -0.89 19.04
C LEU A 155 23.47 -0.01 20.07
N GLN A 156 24.40 -0.58 20.84
CA GLN A 156 25.23 0.16 21.79
C GLN A 156 26.17 1.19 21.12
N LEU A 157 26.59 0.95 19.87
CA LEU A 157 27.38 1.92 19.09
C LEU A 157 26.52 3.05 18.52
N LYS A 158 25.20 2.83 18.37
CA LYS A 158 24.26 3.83 17.85
C LYS A 158 23.63 4.72 18.94
N LEU A 159 23.72 4.31 20.20
CA LEU A 159 23.12 5.02 21.35
C LEU A 159 24.13 5.71 22.26
N SER A 160 25.44 5.66 21.95
CA SER A 160 26.39 6.52 22.63
C SER A 160 26.14 7.97 22.19
N PRO A 161 25.86 8.91 23.11
CA PRO A 161 25.89 10.33 22.77
C PRO A 161 27.31 10.64 22.30
N LEU A 162 27.42 11.40 21.21
CA LEU A 162 28.67 11.99 20.77
C LEU A 162 29.42 12.52 22.00
N ARG A 163 30.55 11.87 22.35
CA ARG A 163 31.46 12.40 23.36
C ARG A 163 31.86 13.77 22.84
N SER A 164 31.41 14.82 23.54
CA SER A 164 31.91 16.17 23.40
C SER A 164 33.43 16.11 23.54
N THR A 165 34.12 16.29 22.43
CA THR A 165 35.55 16.56 22.38
C THR A 165 35.78 17.88 23.10
N ASN A 166 36.51 17.84 24.23
CA ASN A 166 37.31 18.97 24.68
C ASN A 166 38.71 18.84 24.07
#